data_AF-A0A1I8GEZ8-F1
#
_entry.id   AF-A0A1I8GEZ8-F1
#
_cell.length_a   1.000
_cell.length_b   1.000
_cell.length_c   1.000
_cell.angle_alpha   90.00
_cell.angle_beta   90.00
_cell.angle_gamma   90.00
#
_symmetry.space_group_name_H-M   'P 1'
#
loop_
_entity.id
_entity.type
_entity.pdbx_description
1 polymer ?
#
loop_
_entity_poly.entity_id
_entity_poly.type
_entity_poly.pdbx_seq_one_letter_code
_entity_poly.pdbx_strand_id
1 'polypeptide(L)'
;MTLGQQQQSGQSQSLSVGATSASSANSWEVTDAHLPVPTAMDAYQYWPNGPCRFIYSDASEEVRRHTSGWAMRNTNNHNVRVLKKSCLGVLLCSAGCGLPIGEGGDIKQICLRPAICDKARRKQC
;
A
#
# COMPACT_ATOMS: atom_id res chain seq x y z
N MET A 1 -18.25 -20.08 50.07
CA MET A 1 -19.50 -19.32 49.89
C MET A 1 -19.13 -18.05 49.14
N THR A 2 -19.01 -18.09 47.80
CA THR A 2 -20.02 -17.62 46.81
C THR A 2 -20.33 -16.12 47.04
N LEU A 3 -20.13 -15.16 46.15
CA LEU A 3 -20.43 -14.98 44.71
C LEU A 3 -19.54 -13.81 44.21
N GLY A 4 -18.99 -13.78 43.00
CA GLY A 4 -19.72 -13.60 41.74
C GLY A 4 -19.72 -12.11 41.34
N GLN A 5 -18.80 -11.70 40.46
CA GLN A 5 -19.00 -10.54 39.59
C GLN A 5 -18.53 -10.87 38.17
N GLN A 6 -19.39 -10.49 37.24
CA GLN A 6 -19.47 -10.85 35.84
C GLN A 6 -19.47 -9.54 35.01
N GLN A 7 -19.07 -9.67 33.73
CA GLN A 7 -19.23 -8.73 32.61
C GLN A 7 -18.27 -7.52 32.50
N GLN A 8 -17.89 -7.06 31.30
CA GLN A 8 -18.50 -7.23 29.98
C GLN A 8 -17.47 -7.11 28.84
N SER A 9 -17.73 -7.88 27.79
CA SER A 9 -17.04 -7.97 26.50
C SER A 9 -17.14 -6.69 25.66
N GLY A 10 -16.00 -6.16 25.21
CA GLY A 10 -15.91 -5.19 24.12
C GLY A 10 -15.18 -5.80 22.93
N GLN A 11 -15.87 -6.56 22.08
CA GLN A 11 -15.33 -7.01 20.80
C GLN A 11 -15.24 -5.79 19.87
N SER A 12 -14.03 -5.30 19.64
CA SER A 12 -13.76 -4.34 18.56
C SER A 12 -14.02 -5.04 17.23
N GLN A 13 -15.15 -4.72 16.60
CA GLN A 13 -15.48 -5.17 15.26
C GLN A 13 -14.49 -4.53 14.29
N SER A 14 -13.46 -5.30 13.89
CA SER A 14 -12.65 -4.94 12.73
C SER A 14 -13.54 -5.08 11.49
N LEU A 15 -13.95 -3.96 10.91
CA LEU A 15 -14.56 -3.93 9.59
C LEU A 15 -13.52 -4.47 8.60
N SER A 16 -13.65 -5.74 8.23
CA SER A 16 -12.89 -6.36 7.15
C SER A 16 -13.33 -5.71 5.85
N VAL A 17 -12.62 -4.67 5.45
CA VAL A 17 -12.69 -4.13 4.09
C VAL A 17 -12.35 -5.30 3.15
N GLY A 18 -13.30 -5.63 2.29
CA GLY A 18 -13.33 -6.85 1.48
C GLY A 18 -11.96 -7.23 0.94
N ALA A 19 -11.42 -8.33 1.47
CA ALA A 19 -10.37 -9.06 0.80
C ALA A 19 -10.98 -9.55 -0.51
N THR A 20 -10.59 -8.94 -1.63
CA THR A 20 -10.71 -9.61 -2.93
C THR A 20 -10.00 -10.95 -2.78
N SER A 21 -10.77 -12.03 -2.80
CA SER A 21 -10.31 -13.41 -2.72
C SER A 21 -9.35 -13.69 -3.87
N ALA A 22 -8.07 -13.38 -3.69
CA ALA A 22 -7.01 -13.86 -4.55
C ALA A 22 -6.75 -15.32 -4.16
N SER A 23 -7.38 -16.20 -4.93
CA SER A 23 -7.15 -17.64 -5.06
C SER A 23 -5.86 -18.16 -4.43
N SER A 24 -5.98 -19.16 -3.57
CA SER A 24 -4.91 -20.03 -3.07
C SER A 24 -4.30 -20.93 -4.16
N ALA A 25 -3.96 -20.39 -5.32
CA ALA A 25 -3.36 -21.14 -6.43
C ALA A 25 -2.23 -20.32 -7.06
N ASN A 26 -1.00 -20.86 -6.95
CA ASN A 26 0.30 -20.30 -7.32
C ASN A 26 0.94 -19.40 -6.24
N SER A 27 1.44 -20.04 -5.18
CA SER A 27 2.36 -19.42 -4.21
C SER A 27 3.74 -19.25 -4.83
N TRP A 28 3.88 -18.32 -5.78
CA TRP A 28 5.18 -17.87 -6.26
C TRP A 28 5.57 -16.57 -5.55
N GLU A 29 6.85 -16.43 -5.28
CA GLU A 29 7.47 -15.24 -4.74
C GLU A 29 8.43 -14.64 -5.76
N VAL A 30 8.54 -13.31 -5.77
CA VAL A 30 9.48 -12.59 -6.66
C VAL A 30 10.94 -13.00 -6.47
N THR A 31 11.25 -13.64 -5.34
CA THR A 31 12.59 -14.14 -4.99
C THR A 31 12.84 -15.58 -5.43
N ASP A 32 11.85 -16.27 -5.96
CA ASP A 32 11.99 -17.67 -6.37
C ASP A 32 13.04 -17.80 -7.48
N ALA A 33 13.81 -18.89 -7.42
CA ALA A 33 14.83 -19.17 -8.44
C ALA A 33 14.23 -19.33 -9.84
N HIS A 34 12.97 -19.78 -9.91
CA HIS A 34 12.21 -19.95 -11.13
C HIS A 34 10.80 -19.38 -10.95
N LEU A 35 10.46 -18.36 -11.72
CA LEU A 35 9.12 -17.78 -11.75
C LEU A 35 8.21 -18.60 -12.68
N PRO A 36 6.90 -18.67 -12.42
CA PRO A 36 5.97 -19.35 -13.31
C PRO A 36 5.96 -18.69 -14.69
N VAL A 37 5.76 -19.48 -15.74
CA VAL A 37 5.51 -18.94 -17.08
C VAL A 37 4.10 -18.33 -17.10
N PRO A 38 3.97 -17.02 -17.35
CA PRO A 38 2.67 -16.36 -17.28
C PRO A 38 1.81 -16.69 -18.51
N THR A 39 0.58 -17.13 -18.26
CA THR A 39 -0.43 -17.35 -19.31
C THR A 39 -1.05 -16.05 -19.81
N ALA A 40 -1.04 -15.01 -18.98
CA ALA A 40 -1.57 -13.68 -19.28
C ALA A 40 -0.82 -12.60 -18.49
N MET A 41 -0.93 -11.35 -18.95
CA MET A 41 -0.36 -10.18 -18.29
C MET A 41 -1.47 -9.34 -17.65
N ASP A 42 -1.20 -8.82 -16.47
CA ASP A 42 -2.10 -7.92 -15.76
C ASP A 42 -2.05 -6.50 -16.34
N ALA A 43 -3.17 -5.79 -16.23
CA ALA A 43 -3.19 -4.35 -16.44
C ALA A 43 -2.37 -3.64 -15.34
N TYR A 44 -1.70 -2.55 -15.72
CA TYR A 44 -0.84 -1.83 -14.80
C TYR A 44 -1.63 -1.22 -13.63
N GLN A 45 -1.21 -1.50 -12.40
CA GLN A 45 -1.87 -0.99 -11.19
C GLN A 45 -1.03 0.10 -10.53
N TYR A 46 -1.57 1.33 -10.52
CA TYR A 46 -0.90 2.47 -9.87
C TYR A 46 -0.89 2.36 -8.35
N TRP A 47 -1.94 1.79 -7.76
CA TRP A 47 -2.19 1.79 -6.32
C TRP A 47 -2.30 0.36 -5.80
N PRO A 48 -1.22 -0.44 -5.87
CA PRO A 48 -1.21 -1.76 -5.26
C PRO A 48 -1.41 -1.61 -3.74
N ASN A 49 -2.29 -2.41 -3.16
CA ASN A 49 -2.61 -2.34 -1.73
C ASN A 49 -2.73 -3.75 -1.15
N GLY A 50 -2.23 -3.92 0.08
CA GLY A 50 -2.14 -5.22 0.72
C GLY A 50 -1.16 -6.19 0.04
N PRO A 51 -1.23 -7.49 0.37
CA PRO A 51 -0.41 -8.53 -0.26
C PRO A 51 -0.96 -8.87 -1.64
N CYS A 52 -0.62 -8.04 -2.64
CA CYS A 52 -0.95 -8.26 -4.04
C CYS A 52 0.29 -8.64 -4.85
N ARG A 53 0.09 -9.47 -5.88
CA ARG A 53 1.11 -9.84 -6.86
C ARG A 53 0.54 -9.61 -8.25
N PHE A 54 1.38 -9.13 -9.15
CA PHE A 54 1.02 -8.86 -10.53
C PHE A 54 2.15 -9.28 -11.45
N ILE A 55 1.80 -9.69 -12.65
CA ILE A 55 2.74 -9.99 -13.73
C ILE A 55 2.46 -9.00 -14.85
N TYR A 56 3.42 -8.14 -15.13
CA TYR A 56 3.27 -7.08 -16.13
C TYR A 56 4.11 -7.35 -17.37
N SER A 57 3.63 -6.84 -18.51
CA SER A 57 4.42 -6.79 -19.75
C SER A 57 5.53 -5.75 -19.66
N ASP A 58 6.70 -6.09 -20.19
CA ASP A 58 7.85 -5.20 -20.33
C ASP A 58 7.65 -4.10 -21.39
N ALA A 59 6.65 -4.22 -22.26
CA ALA A 59 6.30 -3.18 -23.22
C ALA A 59 5.83 -1.88 -22.53
N SER A 60 5.24 -1.96 -21.34
CA SER A 60 4.76 -0.80 -20.58
C SER A 60 5.91 0.06 -20.04
N GLU A 61 5.87 1.35 -20.35
CA GLU A 61 6.79 2.35 -19.80
C GLU A 61 6.68 2.46 -18.28
N GLU A 62 5.45 2.40 -17.76
CA GLU A 62 5.14 2.52 -16.34
C GLU A 62 5.79 1.39 -15.52
N VAL A 63 5.76 0.18 -16.09
CA VAL A 63 6.38 -1.04 -15.53
C VAL A 63 7.90 -0.92 -15.56
N ARG A 64 8.48 -0.58 -16.73
CA ARG A 64 9.95 -0.42 -16.85
C ARG A 64 10.51 0.65 -15.92
N ARG A 65 9.75 1.74 -15.71
CA ARG A 65 10.10 2.80 -14.76
C ARG A 65 9.78 2.44 -13.31
N HIS A 66 9.10 1.31 -13.07
CA HIS A 66 8.66 0.86 -11.76
C HIS A 66 7.91 1.97 -11.00
N THR A 67 7.02 2.67 -11.72
CA THR A 67 6.29 3.80 -11.13
C THR A 67 5.30 3.31 -10.07
N SER A 68 4.75 4.22 -9.29
CA SER A 68 3.64 3.89 -8.38
C SER A 68 2.93 5.18 -8.02
N GLY A 69 1.62 5.08 -7.89
CA GLY A 69 0.80 6.09 -7.25
C GLY A 69 1.24 6.32 -5.80
N TRP A 70 1.78 5.34 -5.09
CA TRP A 70 2.35 5.52 -3.76
C TRP A 70 3.71 6.25 -3.79
N ALA A 71 4.03 6.98 -2.73
CA ALA A 71 5.36 7.55 -2.55
C ALA A 71 6.34 6.45 -2.08
N MET A 72 7.02 5.82 -3.03
CA MET A 72 7.86 4.65 -2.78
C MET A 72 9.35 4.99 -2.90
N ARG A 73 10.14 4.62 -1.89
CA ARG A 73 11.61 4.78 -1.88
C ARG A 73 12.31 3.45 -2.11
N ASN A 74 13.37 3.45 -2.93
CA ASN A 74 14.23 2.27 -3.09
C ASN A 74 14.86 1.88 -1.74
N THR A 75 14.87 0.60 -1.43
CA THR A 75 15.59 0.02 -0.30
C THR A 75 16.58 -1.02 -0.79
N ASN A 76 17.80 -0.97 -0.26
CA ASN A 76 18.79 -1.99 -0.58
C ASN A 76 18.38 -3.32 0.07
N ASN A 77 18.18 -4.34 -0.76
CA ASN A 77 17.89 -5.71 -0.34
C ASN A 77 19.06 -6.67 -0.60
N HIS A 78 20.22 -6.14 -1.04
CA HIS A 78 21.42 -6.90 -1.44
C HIS A 78 21.20 -7.94 -2.55
N ASN A 79 20.12 -7.82 -3.33
CA ASN A 79 19.81 -8.67 -4.48
C ASN A 79 19.55 -7.83 -5.72
N VAL A 80 20.53 -7.75 -6.62
CA VAL A 80 20.47 -6.94 -7.83
C VAL A 80 19.35 -7.34 -8.80
N ARG A 81 18.81 -8.57 -8.69
CA ARG A 81 17.69 -9.05 -9.52
C ARG A 81 16.33 -8.53 -9.04
N VAL A 82 16.22 -8.09 -7.79
CA VAL A 82 14.95 -7.65 -7.20
C VAL A 82 15.06 -6.18 -6.82
N LEU A 83 14.26 -5.32 -7.44
CA LEU A 83 14.11 -3.94 -7.00
C LEU A 83 13.15 -3.88 -5.81
N LYS A 84 13.66 -3.63 -4.60
CA LYS A 84 12.81 -3.41 -3.42
C LYS A 84 12.52 -1.93 -3.23
N LYS A 85 11.25 -1.61 -2.97
CA LYS A 85 10.81 -0.26 -2.61
C LYS A 85 9.90 -0.32 -1.39
N SER A 86 10.00 0.67 -0.51
CA SER A 86 9.15 0.80 0.68
C SER A 86 8.33 2.09 0.61
N CYS A 87 7.08 2.02 1.06
CA CYS A 87 6.20 3.17 1.12
C CYS A 87 6.68 4.17 2.17
N LEU A 88 6.70 5.45 1.82
CA LEU A 88 7.00 6.57 2.72
C LEU A 88 5.75 7.09 3.44
N GLY A 89 4.57 6.59 3.09
CA GLY A 89 3.29 7.09 3.59
C GLY A 89 2.84 8.37 2.90
N VAL A 90 2.10 9.19 3.66
CA VAL A 90 1.55 10.49 3.23
C VAL A 90 1.79 11.52 4.32
N LEU A 91 1.93 12.79 3.94
CA LEU A 91 1.98 13.89 4.90
C LEU A 91 0.57 14.44 5.10
N LEU A 92 0.19 14.59 6.37
CA LEU A 92 -1.07 15.18 6.79
C LEU A 92 -0.80 16.49 7.52
N CYS A 93 -1.77 17.39 7.51
CA CYS A 93 -1.71 18.58 8.36
C CYS A 93 -1.90 18.15 9.82
N SER A 94 -0.94 18.47 10.69
CA SER A 94 -1.01 18.16 12.13
C SER A 94 -2.15 18.88 12.84
N ALA A 95 -2.57 20.04 12.34
CA ALA A 95 -3.74 20.77 12.82
C ALA A 95 -5.07 20.21 12.28
N GLY A 96 -5.05 19.13 11.50
CA GLY A 96 -6.26 18.50 10.95
C GLY A 96 -6.97 19.34 9.89
N CYS A 97 -6.25 20.23 9.22
CA CYS A 97 -6.83 21.10 8.19
C CYS A 97 -7.39 20.27 7.02
N GLY A 98 -8.58 20.66 6.57
CA GLY A 98 -9.23 20.08 5.40
C GLY A 98 -10.08 21.13 4.69
N LEU A 99 -10.44 20.81 3.44
CA LEU A 99 -11.31 21.65 2.62
C LEU A 99 -12.72 21.06 2.60
N PRO A 100 -13.77 21.87 2.76
CA PRO A 100 -15.14 21.42 2.54
C PRO A 100 -15.29 21.02 1.07
N ILE A 101 -15.87 19.85 0.83
CA ILE A 101 -16.14 19.33 -0.51
C ILE A 101 -17.63 19.09 -0.64
N GLY A 102 -18.22 19.73 -1.66
CA GLY A 102 -19.64 19.61 -1.97
C GLY A 102 -20.55 20.34 -0.97
N GLU A 103 -21.85 20.27 -1.23
CA GLU A 103 -22.87 20.93 -0.39
C GLU A 103 -23.17 20.16 0.91
N GLY A 104 -22.71 18.90 1.02
CA GLY A 104 -22.99 18.00 2.14
C GLY A 104 -22.11 18.18 3.39
N GLY A 105 -21.16 19.13 3.38
CA GLY A 105 -20.32 19.44 4.55
C GLY A 105 -19.17 18.46 4.80
N ASP A 106 -18.90 17.51 3.90
CA ASP A 106 -17.77 16.59 4.01
C ASP A 106 -16.43 17.35 3.94
N ILE A 107 -15.51 17.05 4.86
CA ILE A 107 -14.19 17.70 4.89
C ILE A 107 -13.13 16.73 4.33
N LYS A 108 -12.53 17.11 3.20
CA LYS A 108 -11.36 16.39 2.68
C LYS A 108 -10.10 16.90 3.34
N GLN A 109 -9.41 16.01 4.04
CA GLN A 109 -8.12 16.29 4.66
C GLN A 109 -7.07 16.67 3.61
N ILE A 110 -6.21 17.62 3.97
CA ILE A 110 -5.07 17.98 3.14
C ILE A 110 -4.02 16.86 3.24
N CYS A 111 -3.76 16.19 2.11
CA CYS A 111 -2.77 15.14 1.98
C CYS A 111 -1.70 15.54 0.96
N LEU A 112 -0.42 15.53 1.37
CA LEU A 112 0.70 15.83 0.48
C LEU A 112 1.54 14.57 0.20
N ARG A 113 2.06 14.47 -1.02
CA ARG A 113 2.99 13.41 -1.42
C ARG A 113 4.39 13.69 -0.83
N PRO A 114 4.96 12.80 0.00
CA PRO A 114 6.31 12.97 0.51
C PRO A 114 7.35 13.01 -0.61
N ALA A 115 8.38 13.85 -0.45
CA ALA A 115 9.55 13.82 -1.31
C ALA A 115 10.33 12.52 -1.08
N ILE A 116 10.73 11.90 -2.19
CA ILE A 116 11.49 10.65 -2.15
C ILE A 116 12.90 10.88 -1.60
N CYS A 117 13.53 12.02 -1.93
CA CYS A 117 14.85 12.38 -1.42
C CYS A 117 14.78 12.73 0.07
N ASP A 118 15.61 12.07 0.88
CA ASP A 118 15.67 12.28 2.33
C ASP A 118 16.05 13.71 2.73
N LYS A 119 16.93 14.37 1.96
CA LYS A 119 17.32 15.77 2.20
C LYS A 119 16.16 16.73 1.92
N ALA A 120 15.39 16.49 0.87
CA ALA A 120 14.23 17.31 0.54
C ALA A 120 13.08 17.06 1.51
N ARG A 121 12.83 15.80 1.89
CA ARG A 121 11.76 15.44 2.80
C ARG A 121 11.92 16.06 4.19
N ARG A 122 13.15 16.15 4.70
CA ARG A 122 13.44 16.87 5.95
C ARG A 122 13.11 18.37 5.91
N LYS A 123 12.96 18.95 4.71
CA LYS A 123 12.55 20.36 4.51
C LYS A 123 11.06 20.52 4.21
N GLN A 124 10.31 19.43 4.06
CA GLN A 124 8.87 19.47 3.78
C GLN A 124 8.01 19.59 5.05
N CYS A 125 8.66 19.58 6.22
CA CYS A 125 8.08 19.68 7.54
C CYS A 125 8.71 20.86 8.28
#